data_AF-A0A137P274-F1
#
_entry.id   AF-A0A137P274-F1
#
_cell.length_a   1.000
_cell.length_b   1.000
_cell.length_c   1.000
_cell.angle_alpha   90.00
_cell.angle_beta   90.00
_cell.angle_gamma   90.00
#
_symmetry.space_group_name_H-M   'P 1'
#
loop_
_entity.id
_entity.type
_entity.pdbx_description
1 polymer ?
#
loop_
_entity_poly.entity_id
_entity_poly.type
_entity_poly.pdbx_seq_one_letter_code
_entity_poly.pdbx_strand_id
1 'polypeptide(L)'
;MEYKSKLPQYILYGILAFALMIYIIKKYFVKTQKFIQLSNEEESHNNSPDSLDLPNREQSFIKDLEFGLNSSNFNIEDNIASDDNRPGLKDSQEIIEIMKLNNCTFDEARLIRQKKVFKMNGIDPETGIPLDSKFVTFDSLLGEEGNSNWDNN
;
A
#
# COMPACT_ATOMS: atom_id res chain seq x y z
N MET A 1 -19.81 52.16 -36.39
CA MET A 1 -18.46 52.19 -35.78
C MET A 1 -18.43 51.14 -34.69
N GLU A 2 -17.86 49.98 -35.01
CA GLU A 2 -17.88 48.80 -34.15
C GLU A 2 -16.69 48.84 -33.19
N TYR A 3 -16.93 49.25 -31.95
CA TYR A 3 -15.91 49.25 -30.90
C TYR A 3 -15.65 47.80 -30.44
N LYS A 4 -14.66 47.14 -31.07
CA LYS A 4 -14.06 45.94 -30.47
C LYS A 4 -13.17 46.37 -29.30
N SER A 5 -13.75 46.41 -28.10
CA SER A 5 -13.01 46.61 -26.85
C SER A 5 -12.05 45.44 -26.64
N LYS A 6 -10.78 45.63 -26.98
CA LYS A 6 -9.73 44.68 -26.65
C LYS A 6 -9.63 44.65 -25.12
N LEU A 7 -9.88 43.49 -24.51
CA LEU A 7 -9.64 43.30 -23.09
C LEU A 7 -8.19 43.66 -22.78
N PRO A 8 -7.94 44.45 -21.73
CA PRO A 8 -6.59 44.88 -21.42
C PRO A 8 -5.74 43.66 -21.03
N GLN A 9 -4.54 43.58 -21.59
CA GLN A 9 -3.68 42.39 -21.54
C GLN A 9 -3.35 41.94 -20.11
N TYR A 10 -3.27 42.87 -19.15
CA TYR A 10 -3.01 42.55 -17.74
C TYR A 10 -4.11 41.71 -17.07
N ILE A 11 -5.38 41.85 -17.50
CA ILE A 11 -6.49 41.03 -16.98
C ILE A 11 -6.30 39.58 -17.42
N LEU A 12 -5.89 39.36 -18.67
CA LEU A 12 -5.64 38.02 -19.22
C LEU A 12 -4.48 37.33 -18.49
N TYR A 13 -3.37 38.04 -18.27
CA TYR A 13 -2.24 37.50 -17.50
C TYR A 13 -2.60 37.21 -16.04
N GLY A 14 -3.47 38.03 -15.42
CA GLY A 14 -3.96 37.80 -14.06
C GLY A 14 -4.76 36.49 -13.94
N ILE A 15 -5.67 36.22 -14.88
CA ILE A 15 -6.45 34.97 -14.90
C ILE A 15 -5.54 33.75 -15.12
N LEU A 16 -4.59 33.85 -16.05
CA LEU A 16 -3.64 32.78 -16.34
C LEU A 16 -2.76 32.46 -15.13
N ALA A 17 -2.24 33.48 -14.44
CA ALA A 17 -1.43 33.32 -13.24
C ALA A 17 -2.22 32.68 -12.09
N PHE A 18 -3.48 33.08 -11.90
CA PHE A 18 -4.36 32.49 -10.89
C PHE A 18 -4.68 31.02 -11.18
N ALA A 19 -4.93 30.67 -12.45
CA ALA A 19 -5.14 29.28 -12.87
C ALA A 19 -3.89 28.40 -12.63
N LEU A 20 -2.70 28.92 -12.95
CA LEU A 20 -1.43 28.26 -12.66
C LEU A 20 -1.20 28.07 -11.16
N MET A 21 -1.52 29.09 -10.35
CA MET A 21 -1.42 29.02 -8.89
C MET A 21 -2.32 27.90 -8.33
N ILE A 22 -3.58 27.81 -8.78
CA ILE A 22 -4.51 26.73 -8.38
C ILE A 22 -3.97 25.36 -8.81
N TYR A 23 -3.44 25.25 -10.03
CA TYR A 23 -2.85 23.99 -10.52
C TYR A 23 -1.69 23.53 -9.64
N ILE A 24 -0.80 24.46 -9.27
CA ILE A 24 0.33 24.20 -8.38
C ILE A 24 -0.15 23.75 -7.00
N ILE A 25 -1.13 24.44 -6.41
CA ILE A 25 -1.71 24.08 -5.11
C ILE A 25 -2.33 22.68 -5.16
N LYS A 26 -3.10 22.35 -6.20
CA LYS A 26 -3.66 20.99 -6.37
C LYS A 26 -2.56 19.93 -6.48
N LYS A 27 -1.49 20.20 -7.23
CA LYS A 27 -0.35 19.28 -7.39
C LYS A 27 0.38 19.04 -6.07
N TYR A 28 0.63 20.10 -5.29
CA TYR A 28 1.24 19.98 -3.98
C TYR A 28 0.32 19.28 -2.98
N PHE A 29 -0.98 19.57 -2.99
CA PHE A 29 -1.96 18.94 -2.11
C PHE A 29 -2.11 17.43 -2.37
N VAL A 30 -2.14 16.99 -3.63
CA VAL A 30 -2.15 15.56 -3.98
C VAL A 30 -0.85 14.87 -3.54
N LYS A 31 0.29 15.55 -3.67
CA LYS A 31 1.59 15.01 -3.20
C LYS A 31 1.63 14.89 -1.67
N THR A 32 1.08 15.85 -0.93
CA THR A 32 1.04 15.79 0.54
C THR A 32 0.03 14.78 1.06
N GLN A 33 -1.11 14.55 0.41
CA GLN A 33 -2.02 13.43 0.77
C GLN A 33 -1.29 12.08 0.70
N LYS A 34 -0.48 11.88 -0.36
CA LYS A 34 0.36 10.68 -0.52
C LYS A 34 1.52 10.60 0.48
N PHE A 35 1.92 11.71 1.11
CA PHE A 35 3.00 11.77 2.10
C PHE A 35 2.49 11.66 3.55
N ILE A 36 1.30 12.18 3.84
CA ILE A 36 0.66 12.12 5.17
C ILE A 36 0.21 10.68 5.50
N GLN A 37 -0.04 9.83 4.49
CA GLN A 37 -0.22 8.38 4.71
C GLN A 37 1.09 7.66 5.06
N LEU A 38 2.26 8.16 4.62
CA LEU A 38 3.56 7.54 4.86
C LEU A 38 4.14 7.82 6.26
N SER A 39 3.69 8.89 6.94
CA SER A 39 4.21 9.26 8.27
C SER A 39 3.45 8.64 9.45
N ASN A 40 2.34 7.93 9.21
CA ASN A 40 1.51 7.36 10.27
C ASN A 40 1.78 5.85 10.52
N GLU A 41 2.75 5.25 9.83
CA GLU A 41 3.02 3.81 9.90
C GLU A 41 4.35 3.45 10.60
N GLU A 42 5.14 4.42 11.03
CA GLU A 42 6.45 4.17 11.69
C GLU A 42 6.41 4.20 13.24
N GLU A 43 5.29 4.49 13.90
CA GLU A 43 5.17 4.38 15.36
C GLU A 43 4.16 3.31 15.80
N SER A 44 4.49 2.02 15.61
CA SER A 44 3.97 0.99 16.52
C SER A 44 4.81 -0.29 16.49
N HIS A 45 6.10 -0.15 16.76
CA HIS A 45 6.91 -1.24 17.26
C HIS A 45 7.61 -0.75 18.53
N ASN A 46 6.96 -0.88 19.69
CA ASN A 46 7.61 -1.04 20.98
C ASN A 46 6.64 -1.62 22.02
N ASN A 47 7.19 -2.58 22.77
CA ASN A 47 6.51 -3.53 23.65
C ASN A 47 5.80 -2.89 24.86
N SER A 48 4.57 -3.31 25.15
CA SER A 48 4.09 -3.64 26.51
C SER A 48 2.70 -4.31 26.44
N PRO A 49 2.41 -5.34 27.25
CA PRO A 49 1.09 -5.97 27.29
C PRO A 49 0.13 -5.12 28.12
N ASP A 50 -1.14 -5.15 27.74
CA ASP A 50 -2.29 -4.71 28.56
C ASP A 50 -2.54 -3.20 28.65
N SER A 51 -3.04 -2.62 27.56
CA SER A 51 -3.92 -1.45 27.64
C SER A 51 -4.85 -1.43 26.41
N LEU A 52 -6.16 -1.39 26.67
CA LEU A 52 -7.23 -1.24 25.67
C LEU A 52 -6.93 -0.07 24.72
N ASP A 53 -6.41 -0.39 23.55
CA ASP A 53 -6.21 0.54 22.45
C ASP A 53 -7.39 0.40 21.50
N LEU A 54 -8.49 1.12 21.77
CA LEU A 54 -9.59 1.28 20.81
C LEU A 54 -9.36 2.53 19.97
N PRO A 55 -8.79 2.37 18.77
CA PRO A 55 -9.24 3.18 17.65
C PRO A 55 -9.26 2.38 16.34
N ASN A 56 -9.96 1.23 16.26
CA ASN A 56 -10.38 0.67 14.96
C ASN A 56 -11.51 -0.39 15.06
N ARG A 57 -12.57 -0.11 15.83
CA ARG A 57 -13.71 -1.05 15.99
C ARG A 57 -14.59 -1.17 14.74
N GLU A 58 -14.21 -0.54 13.63
CA GLU A 58 -14.93 -0.60 12.36
C GLU A 58 -14.42 -1.65 11.39
N GLN A 59 -13.32 -2.34 11.69
CA GLN A 59 -12.82 -3.49 10.92
C GLN A 59 -13.35 -4.77 11.58
N SER A 60 -14.08 -5.57 10.81
CA SER A 60 -14.62 -6.86 11.24
C SER A 60 -14.56 -7.84 10.08
N PHE A 61 -14.49 -9.14 10.38
CA PHE A 61 -14.49 -10.17 9.35
C PHE A 61 -15.73 -10.10 8.43
N ILE A 62 -16.90 -9.69 8.97
CA ILE A 62 -18.12 -9.49 8.17
C ILE A 62 -17.90 -8.39 7.12
N LYS A 63 -17.33 -7.25 7.52
CA LYS A 63 -17.07 -6.13 6.62
C LYS A 63 -15.99 -6.48 5.59
N ASP A 64 -14.97 -7.22 6.00
CA ASP A 64 -13.93 -7.74 5.09
C ASP A 64 -14.56 -8.63 4.01
N LEU A 65 -15.49 -9.50 4.38
CA LEU A 65 -16.23 -10.34 3.43
C LEU A 65 -17.10 -9.50 2.48
N GLU A 66 -17.82 -8.49 2.99
CA GLU A 66 -18.63 -7.57 2.17
C GLU A 66 -17.79 -6.82 1.12
N PHE A 67 -16.54 -6.50 1.44
CA PHE A 67 -15.59 -5.89 0.51
C PHE A 67 -14.88 -6.88 -0.41
N GLY A 68 -15.17 -8.17 -0.30
CA GLY A 68 -14.54 -9.21 -1.11
C GLY A 68 -13.08 -9.49 -0.72
N LEU A 69 -12.71 -9.26 0.53
CA LEU A 69 -11.37 -9.53 1.08
C LEU A 69 -11.22 -10.99 1.52
N ASN A 70 -11.61 -11.90 0.62
CA ASN A 70 -11.67 -13.35 0.82
C ASN A 70 -11.23 -14.05 -0.49
N SER A 71 -10.47 -15.14 -0.38
CA SER A 71 -10.05 -15.96 -1.52
C SER A 71 -9.88 -17.44 -1.14
N SER A 72 -9.63 -18.31 -2.12
CA SER A 72 -9.35 -19.73 -1.87
C SER A 72 -8.14 -19.96 -0.95
N ASN A 73 -7.16 -19.05 -1.00
CA ASN A 73 -5.94 -19.12 -0.20
C ASN A 73 -6.06 -18.32 1.11
N PHE A 74 -7.18 -17.62 1.31
CA PHE A 74 -7.42 -16.79 2.48
C PHE A 74 -8.92 -16.78 2.77
N ASN A 75 -9.38 -17.79 3.51
CA ASN A 75 -10.78 -17.92 3.91
C ASN A 75 -11.01 -17.31 5.30
N ILE A 76 -11.99 -16.42 5.43
CA ILE A 76 -12.40 -15.80 6.71
C ILE A 76 -13.78 -16.26 7.21
N GLU A 77 -14.49 -17.14 6.49
CA GLU A 77 -15.83 -17.60 6.84
C GLU A 77 -15.86 -18.33 8.19
N ASP A 78 -14.83 -19.12 8.50
CA ASP A 78 -14.72 -19.83 9.78
C ASP A 78 -14.57 -18.88 10.97
N ASN A 79 -13.91 -17.72 10.75
CA ASN A 79 -13.78 -16.69 11.77
C ASN A 79 -15.11 -16.01 12.06
N ILE A 80 -15.92 -15.77 11.02
CA ILE A 80 -17.28 -15.24 11.16
C ILE A 80 -18.17 -16.26 11.89
N ALA A 81 -18.10 -17.54 11.50
CA ALA A 81 -18.91 -18.60 12.10
C ALA A 81 -18.58 -18.85 13.58
N SER A 82 -17.34 -18.59 13.98
CA SER A 82 -16.86 -18.76 15.36
C SER A 82 -17.04 -17.52 16.24
N ASP A 83 -17.68 -16.46 15.74
CA ASP A 83 -17.84 -15.16 16.42
C ASP A 83 -16.51 -14.60 16.95
N ASP A 84 -15.48 -14.66 16.08
CA ASP A 84 -14.13 -14.22 16.39
C ASP A 84 -14.08 -12.69 16.59
N ASN A 85 -13.64 -12.26 17.77
CA ASN A 85 -13.60 -10.86 18.19
C ASN A 85 -12.37 -10.09 17.69
N ARG A 86 -11.47 -10.72 16.92
CA ARG A 86 -10.33 -10.03 16.31
C ARG A 86 -10.80 -8.98 15.28
N PRO A 87 -10.06 -7.87 15.11
CA PRO A 87 -10.49 -6.73 14.28
C PRO A 87 -10.43 -6.99 12.76
N GLY A 88 -10.38 -8.23 12.29
CA GLY A 88 -10.25 -8.53 10.86
C GLY A 88 -8.88 -8.14 10.27
N LEU A 89 -8.88 -7.84 8.97
CA LEU A 89 -7.67 -7.53 8.20
C LEU A 89 -7.23 -6.08 8.41
N LYS A 90 -6.10 -5.89 9.12
CA LYS A 90 -5.53 -4.57 9.47
C LYS A 90 -5.35 -3.66 8.25
N ASP A 91 -4.88 -4.22 7.14
CA ASP A 91 -4.51 -3.48 5.92
C ASP A 91 -5.63 -3.43 4.87
N SER A 92 -6.88 -3.72 5.28
CA SER A 92 -8.06 -3.82 4.42
C SER A 92 -8.28 -2.61 3.51
N GLN A 93 -8.13 -1.39 4.05
CA GLN A 93 -8.37 -0.15 3.31
C GLN A 93 -7.41 0.02 2.13
N GLU A 94 -6.11 -0.19 2.35
CA GLU A 94 -5.10 -0.08 1.28
C GLU A 94 -5.33 -1.12 0.19
N ILE A 95 -5.69 -2.35 0.58
CA ILE A 95 -5.99 -3.44 -0.37
C ILE A 95 -7.20 -3.08 -1.22
N ILE A 96 -8.29 -2.58 -0.63
CA ILE A 96 -9.49 -2.12 -1.36
C ILE A 96 -9.13 -1.02 -2.36
N GLU A 97 -8.28 -0.07 -1.97
CA GLU A 97 -7.81 0.99 -2.88
C GLU A 97 -7.01 0.42 -4.06
N ILE A 98 -6.10 -0.53 -3.80
CA ILE A 98 -5.32 -1.20 -4.85
C ILE A 98 -6.24 -1.97 -5.80
N MET A 99 -7.23 -2.70 -5.28
CA MET A 99 -8.23 -3.41 -6.08
C MET A 99 -8.98 -2.45 -7.00
N LYS A 100 -9.45 -1.31 -6.49
CA LYS A 100 -10.16 -0.29 -7.28
C LYS A 100 -9.27 0.37 -8.33
N LEU A 101 -8.03 0.69 -7.99
CA LEU A 101 -7.12 1.41 -8.88
C LEU A 101 -6.54 0.53 -9.99
N ASN A 102 -6.25 -0.74 -9.69
CA ASN A 102 -5.61 -1.67 -10.62
C ASN A 102 -6.59 -2.67 -11.23
N ASN A 103 -7.87 -2.63 -10.84
CA ASN A 103 -8.90 -3.56 -11.28
C ASN A 103 -8.46 -5.03 -11.18
N CYS A 104 -7.96 -5.40 -10.00
CA CYS A 104 -7.34 -6.69 -9.73
C CYS A 104 -8.08 -7.43 -8.59
N THR A 105 -7.80 -8.73 -8.47
CA THR A 105 -8.35 -9.59 -7.42
C THR A 105 -7.74 -9.26 -6.05
N PHE A 106 -8.35 -9.78 -4.98
CA PHE A 106 -7.86 -9.61 -3.62
C PHE A 106 -6.41 -10.08 -3.44
N ASP A 107 -6.08 -11.27 -3.94
CA ASP A 107 -4.73 -11.83 -3.80
C ASP A 107 -3.68 -11.04 -4.61
N GLU A 108 -4.04 -10.59 -5.81
CA GLU A 108 -3.19 -9.70 -6.60
C GLU A 108 -2.97 -8.36 -5.90
N ALA A 109 -4.01 -7.79 -5.30
CA ALA A 109 -3.91 -6.55 -4.55
C ALA A 109 -3.00 -6.69 -3.33
N ARG A 110 -3.10 -7.81 -2.61
CA ARG A 110 -2.18 -8.16 -1.50
C ARG A 110 -0.74 -8.30 -1.97
N LEU A 111 -0.52 -8.95 -3.12
CA LEU A 111 0.81 -9.08 -3.70
C LEU A 111 1.39 -7.70 -4.08
N ILE A 112 0.60 -6.87 -4.75
CA ILE A 112 1.00 -5.50 -5.12
C ILE A 112 1.35 -4.68 -3.87
N ARG A 113 0.52 -4.74 -2.83
CA ARG A 113 0.81 -4.10 -1.53
C ARG A 113 2.14 -4.58 -0.98
N GLN A 114 2.34 -5.89 -0.88
CA GLN A 114 3.55 -6.46 -0.30
C GLN A 114 4.81 -6.02 -1.06
N LYS A 115 4.74 -6.00 -2.39
CA LYS A 115 5.81 -5.49 -3.25
C LYS A 115 6.13 -4.01 -2.99
N LYS A 116 5.12 -3.18 -2.72
CA LYS A 116 5.35 -1.77 -2.33
C LYS A 116 6.08 -1.69 -0.98
N VAL A 117 5.64 -2.46 0.02
CA VAL A 117 6.26 -2.50 1.35
C VAL A 117 7.71 -2.96 1.25
N PHE A 118 8.02 -3.99 0.46
CA PHE A 118 9.40 -4.42 0.22
C PHE A 118 10.25 -3.30 -0.38
N LYS A 119 9.77 -2.67 -1.45
CA LYS A 119 10.50 -1.57 -2.09
C LYS A 119 10.74 -0.40 -1.14
N MET A 120 9.77 -0.06 -0.28
CA MET A 120 9.91 1.00 0.72
C MET A 120 10.98 0.66 1.77
N ASN A 121 11.10 -0.61 2.14
CA ASN A 121 12.07 -1.10 3.12
C ASN A 121 13.42 -1.49 2.51
N GLY A 122 13.70 -1.10 1.25
CA GLY A 122 14.96 -1.43 0.60
C GLY A 122 15.13 -2.92 0.30
N ILE A 123 14.03 -3.63 0.07
CA ILE A 123 14.00 -5.04 -0.34
C ILE A 123 13.52 -5.11 -1.79
N ASP A 124 14.17 -5.93 -2.61
CA ASP A 124 13.75 -6.18 -3.98
C ASP A 124 12.39 -6.90 -3.99
N PRO A 125 11.34 -6.31 -4.60
CA PRO A 125 10.02 -6.90 -4.63
C PRO A 125 9.89 -8.20 -5.45
N GLU A 126 10.84 -8.48 -6.35
CA GLU A 126 10.80 -9.71 -7.16
C GLU A 126 11.61 -10.84 -6.54
N THR A 127 12.79 -10.56 -6.00
CA THR A 127 13.67 -11.58 -5.42
C THR A 127 13.51 -11.74 -3.91
N GLY A 128 12.94 -10.75 -3.22
CA GLY A 128 12.86 -10.71 -1.75
C GLY A 128 14.20 -10.42 -1.07
N ILE A 129 15.24 -10.07 -1.85
CA ILE A 129 16.59 -9.83 -1.37
C ILE A 129 16.75 -8.35 -0.97
N PRO A 130 17.38 -8.04 0.18
CA PRO A 130 17.80 -6.69 0.51
C PRO A 130 18.64 -6.04 -0.60
N LEU A 131 18.31 -4.80 -0.95
CA LEU A 131 19.03 -3.97 -1.92
C LEU A 131 20.32 -3.34 -1.35
N ASP A 132 20.73 -3.75 -0.15
CA ASP A 132 21.96 -3.28 0.48
C ASP A 132 23.19 -3.84 -0.27
N SER A 133 24.08 -2.93 -0.68
CA SER A 133 25.37 -3.22 -1.29
C SER A 133 26.28 -4.16 -0.47
N LYS A 134 26.03 -4.29 0.84
CA LYS A 134 26.77 -5.17 1.74
C LYS A 134 26.06 -6.47 2.07
N PHE A 135 24.89 -6.70 1.48
CA PHE A 135 24.15 -7.93 1.70
C PHE A 135 24.87 -9.11 1.03
N VAL A 136 25.09 -10.18 1.79
CA VAL A 136 25.77 -11.41 1.33
C VAL A 136 24.86 -12.59 1.63
N THR A 137 24.55 -13.40 0.61
CA THR A 137 23.81 -14.66 0.76
C THR A 137 24.70 -15.85 0.42
N PHE A 138 24.61 -16.89 1.25
CA PHE A 138 25.40 -18.11 1.11
C PHE A 138 24.87 -19.06 0.02
N ASP A 139 23.65 -18.84 -0.48
CA ASP A 139 23.03 -19.68 -1.51
C ASP A 139 23.76 -19.56 -2.86
N SER A 140 24.35 -18.40 -3.14
CA SER A 140 25.20 -18.18 -4.32
C SER A 140 26.59 -18.81 -4.22
N LEU A 141 26.98 -19.29 -3.03
CA LEU A 141 28.28 -19.93 -2.76
C LEU A 141 28.22 -21.47 -2.80
N LEU A 142 27.03 -22.06 -2.91
CA LEU A 142 26.84 -23.50 -3.09
C LEU A 142 26.80 -23.88 -4.59
N GLY A 143 27.74 -23.31 -5.36
CA GLY A 143 28.03 -23.80 -6.70
C GLY A 143 28.67 -25.19 -6.60
N GLU A 144 27.95 -26.20 -7.08
CA GLU A 144 28.44 -27.55 -7.39
C GLU A 144 29.04 -28.36 -6.23
N GLU A 145 28.20 -28.96 -5.37
CA GLU A 145 28.45 -30.31 -4.82
C GLU A 145 27.22 -30.77 -4.02
N GLY A 146 26.29 -31.43 -4.70
CA GLY A 146 25.04 -31.89 -4.09
C GLY A 146 24.44 -33.13 -4.74
N ASN A 147 25.27 -34.00 -5.34
CA ASN A 147 24.87 -35.36 -5.66
C ASN A 147 25.02 -36.23 -4.40
N SER A 148 24.17 -36.01 -3.40
CA SER A 148 24.02 -36.98 -2.30
C SER A 148 22.82 -37.86 -2.60
N ASN A 149 23.17 -39.02 -3.13
CA ASN A 149 22.37 -40.22 -3.24
C ASN A 149 21.75 -40.56 -1.87
N TRP A 150 20.51 -40.15 -1.62
CA TRP A 150 19.71 -40.54 -0.45
C TRP A 150 18.94 -41.85 -0.69
N ASP A 151 19.39 -42.69 -1.62
CA ASP A 151 18.98 -44.08 -1.69
C ASP A 151 19.93 -44.88 -0.78
N ASN A 152 19.50 -45.15 0.46
CA ASN A 152 19.76 -46.36 1.27
C ASN A 152 19.55 -46.06 2.77
N ASN A 153 18.31 -46.21 3.26
CA ASN A 153 17.97 -47.09 4.40
C ASN A 153 16.45 -47.23 4.56
#